data_AF-A0A7C5ZBH4-F1
#
_entry.id   AF-A0A7C5ZBH4-F1
#
_cell.length_a   1.000
_cell.length_b   1.000
_cell.length_c   1.000
_cell.angle_alpha   90.00
_cell.angle_beta   90.00
_cell.angle_gamma   90.00
#
_symmetry.space_group_name_H-M   'P 1'
#
loop_
_entity.id
_entity.type
_entity.pdbx_description
1 polymer ?
#
loop_
_entity_poly.entity_id
_entity_poly.type
_entity_poly.pdbx_seq_one_letter_code
_entity_poly.pdbx_strand_id
1 'polypeptide(L)'
;FMVVATQNPFEFEGTYLLPENQLDRFLLRINVGYPDRAAEHRIITQQPARTALEQLTPVMHADEVIRLQDQVPQVRMDASVVDYILDLLDNSRHHEQLHLGVSPRGGIALTTACQAWALLHGRDYVVPDDVKSLFIPVCAHRVISKSFMHNGDVDATARVLQQILDTVPIRR
;
A
#
# COMPACT_ATOMS: atom_id res chain seq x y z
N PHE A 1 10.00 11.99 9.05
CA PHE A 1 10.39 10.70 9.64
C PHE A 1 9.69 9.58 8.88
N MET A 2 10.40 8.52 8.50
CA MET A 2 9.84 7.38 7.76
C MET A 2 10.41 6.09 8.36
N VAL A 3 9.56 5.09 8.57
CA VAL A 3 9.97 3.76 9.04
C VAL A 3 9.72 2.77 7.93
N VAL A 4 10.75 1.98 7.62
CA VAL A 4 10.64 0.78 6.77
C VAL A 4 10.96 -0.40 7.66
N ALA A 5 10.00 -1.31 7.83
CA ALA A 5 10.16 -2.54 8.58
C ALA A 5 10.02 -3.73 7.63
N THR A 6 10.93 -4.70 7.76
CA THR A 6 10.92 -5.93 6.96
C THR A 6 10.60 -7.11 7.86
N GLN A 7 9.83 -8.07 7.34
CA GLN A 7 9.53 -9.32 8.03
C GLN A 7 9.87 -10.49 7.10
N ASN A 8 10.65 -11.46 7.59
CA ASN A 8 10.91 -12.70 6.87
C ASN A 8 9.76 -13.68 7.15
N PRO A 9 8.97 -14.10 6.14
CA PRO A 9 7.82 -14.96 6.35
C PRO A 9 8.17 -16.44 6.60
N PHE A 10 9.44 -16.86 6.43
CA PHE A 10 9.83 -18.28 6.36
C PHE A 10 10.78 -18.78 7.48
N GLU A 11 10.97 -18.07 8.61
CA GLU A 11 11.86 -18.53 9.69
C GLU A 11 11.16 -18.96 10.99
N PHE A 12 11.71 -20.02 11.61
CA PHE A 12 11.01 -21.03 12.41
C PHE A 12 11.22 -20.98 13.94
N GLU A 13 11.99 -20.05 14.51
CA GLU A 13 12.10 -19.91 15.98
C GLU A 13 12.21 -18.44 16.41
N GLY A 14 11.40 -18.04 17.41
CA GLY A 14 11.59 -16.78 18.14
C GLY A 14 11.06 -15.49 17.51
N THR A 15 10.45 -15.52 16.31
CA THR A 15 9.81 -14.34 15.72
C THR A 15 8.29 -14.37 15.90
N TYR A 16 7.77 -13.36 16.60
CA TYR A 16 6.33 -13.16 16.73
C TYR A 16 5.84 -12.26 15.60
N LEU A 17 4.76 -12.64 14.94
CA LEU A 17 4.08 -11.76 13.99
C LEU A 17 3.71 -10.45 14.69
N LEU A 18 3.87 -9.32 13.98
CA LEU A 18 3.39 -8.04 14.48
C LEU A 18 1.88 -8.15 14.74
N PRO A 19 1.41 -7.81 15.94
CA PRO A 19 -0.01 -7.76 16.21
C PRO A 19 -0.71 -6.77 15.26
N GLU A 20 -1.98 -7.01 14.96
CA GLU A 20 -2.76 -6.23 13.99
C GLU A 20 -2.80 -4.74 14.32
N ASN A 21 -2.90 -4.38 15.60
CA ASN A 21 -2.88 -2.99 16.06
C ASN A 21 -1.53 -2.28 15.77
N GLN A 22 -0.44 -3.03 15.57
CA GLN A 22 0.85 -2.51 15.13
C GLN A 22 0.92 -2.43 13.61
N LEU A 23 0.45 -3.46 12.89
CA LEU A 23 0.40 -3.45 11.42
C LEU A 23 -0.45 -2.31 10.89
N ASP A 24 -1.57 -1.99 11.55
CA ASP A 24 -2.45 -0.89 11.16
C ASP A 24 -1.72 0.46 11.14
N ARG A 25 -0.57 0.62 11.81
CA ARG A 25 0.23 1.86 11.80
C ARG A 25 1.06 2.05 10.53
N PHE A 26 1.26 1.00 9.74
CA PHE A 26 1.97 1.09 8.46
C PHE A 26 1.02 1.56 7.37
N LEU A 27 1.41 2.59 6.62
CA LEU A 27 0.63 3.09 5.49
C LEU A 27 0.47 2.00 4.42
N LEU A 28 1.58 1.37 4.07
CA LEU A 28 1.67 0.34 3.03
C LEU A 28 2.31 -0.93 3.61
N ARG A 29 1.83 -2.08 3.16
CA ARG A 29 2.52 -3.37 3.23
C ARG A 29 2.70 -3.89 1.81
N ILE A 30 3.94 -4.11 1.42
CA ILE A 30 4.30 -4.61 0.09
C ILE A 30 5.01 -5.96 0.21
N ASN A 31 4.84 -6.81 -0.80
CA ASN A 31 5.59 -8.04 -0.93
C ASN A 31 6.77 -7.79 -1.89
N VAL A 32 7.98 -8.12 -1.44
CA VAL A 32 9.19 -7.99 -2.26
C VAL A 32 9.53 -9.37 -2.81
N GLY A 33 9.22 -9.56 -4.09
CA GLY A 33 9.62 -10.75 -4.84
C GLY A 33 11.08 -10.69 -5.30
N TYR A 34 11.51 -11.74 -5.99
CA TYR A 34 12.80 -11.74 -6.68
C TYR A 34 12.78 -10.79 -7.88
N PRO A 35 13.91 -10.10 -8.17
CA PRO A 35 14.03 -9.33 -9.40
C PRO A 35 13.90 -10.23 -10.62
N ASP A 36 13.48 -9.67 -11.75
CA ASP A 36 13.57 -10.39 -13.01
C ASP A 36 15.04 -10.68 -13.39
N ARG A 37 15.23 -11.58 -14.36
CA ARG A 37 16.56 -12.02 -14.81
C ARG A 37 17.45 -10.84 -15.26
N ALA A 38 16.89 -9.81 -15.88
CA ALA A 38 17.65 -8.68 -16.41
C ALA A 38 18.12 -7.76 -15.26
N ALA A 39 17.24 -7.49 -14.30
CA ALA A 39 17.57 -6.76 -13.09
C ALA A 39 18.59 -7.53 -12.24
N GLU A 40 18.42 -8.84 -12.08
CA GLU A 40 19.36 -9.70 -11.34
C GLU A 40 20.75 -9.72 -11.99
N HIS A 41 20.82 -9.89 -13.31
CA HIS A 41 22.08 -9.79 -14.05
C HIS A 41 22.79 -8.46 -13.79
N ARG A 42 22.07 -7.34 -13.88
CA ARG A 42 22.64 -6.01 -13.58
C ARG A 42 23.16 -5.91 -12.16
N ILE A 43 22.42 -6.39 -11.17
CA ILE A 43 22.84 -6.37 -9.76
C ILE A 43 24.17 -7.12 -9.60
N ILE A 44 24.28 -8.31 -10.17
CA ILE A 44 25.49 -9.15 -10.10
C ILE A 44 26.67 -8.47 -10.80
N THR A 45 26.47 -7.94 -12.01
CA THR A 45 27.57 -7.40 -12.83
C THR A 45 28.00 -5.99 -12.43
N GLN A 46 27.07 -5.12 -12.03
CA GLN A 46 27.35 -3.71 -11.75
C GLN A 46 27.67 -3.47 -10.28
N GLN A 47 27.20 -4.34 -9.38
CA GLN A 47 27.32 -4.20 -7.92
C GLN A 47 27.12 -2.75 -7.45
N PRO A 48 25.96 -2.13 -7.78
CA PRO A 48 25.76 -0.69 -7.64
C PRO A 48 25.95 -0.20 -6.19
N ALA A 49 25.70 -1.05 -5.19
CA ALA A 49 25.98 -0.75 -3.79
C ALA A 49 27.46 -0.46 -3.49
N ARG A 50 28.40 -1.01 -4.27
CA ARG A 50 29.84 -0.74 -4.13
C ARG A 50 30.31 0.38 -5.04
N THR A 51 29.73 0.52 -6.23
CA THR A 51 30.29 1.37 -7.30
C THR A 51 29.56 2.71 -7.46
N ALA A 52 28.26 2.75 -7.19
CA ALA A 52 27.41 3.92 -7.46
C ALA A 52 27.16 4.80 -6.22
N LEU A 53 27.27 4.24 -5.00
CA LEU A 53 27.02 5.00 -3.77
C LEU A 53 27.98 6.18 -3.59
N GLU A 54 29.25 6.02 -3.97
CA GLU A 54 30.26 7.09 -3.86
C GLU A 54 30.04 8.23 -4.86
N GLN A 55 29.33 7.96 -5.96
CA GLN A 55 29.11 8.90 -7.07
C GLN A 55 27.70 9.54 -7.03
N LEU A 56 26.89 9.18 -6.02
CA LEU A 56 25.51 9.63 -5.91
C LEU A 56 25.46 11.11 -5.54
N THR A 57 24.91 11.92 -6.44
CA THR A 57 24.67 13.35 -6.20
C THR A 57 23.25 13.57 -5.70
N PRO A 58 23.02 14.40 -4.67
CA PRO A 58 21.67 14.76 -4.23
C PRO A 58 20.88 15.40 -5.37
N VAL A 59 19.67 14.89 -5.62
CA VAL A 59 18.74 15.44 -6.64
C VAL A 59 17.65 16.32 -6.04
N MET A 60 17.52 16.33 -4.71
CA MET A 60 16.61 17.19 -3.97
C MET A 60 17.11 17.43 -2.54
N HIS A 61 16.67 18.53 -1.94
CA HIS A 61 16.90 18.89 -0.55
C HIS A 61 15.71 18.47 0.34
N ALA A 62 15.96 18.42 1.65
CA ALA A 62 14.96 17.98 2.62
C ALA A 62 13.74 18.91 2.69
N ASP A 63 13.92 20.22 2.51
CA ASP A 63 12.83 21.19 2.50
C ASP A 63 11.95 21.03 1.25
N GLU A 64 12.52 20.63 0.11
CA GLU A 64 11.75 20.30 -1.09
C GLU A 64 10.85 19.08 -0.86
N VAL A 65 11.33 18.06 -0.14
CA VAL A 65 10.52 16.91 0.28
C VAL A 65 9.33 17.36 1.13
N ILE A 66 9.57 18.25 2.10
CA ILE A 66 8.50 18.76 2.99
C ILE A 66 7.47 19.55 2.17
N ARG A 67 7.91 20.41 1.24
CA ARG A 67 6.99 21.15 0.36
C ARG A 67 6.12 20.22 -0.49
N LEU A 68 6.68 19.09 -0.97
CA LEU A 68 5.89 18.08 -1.68
C LEU A 68 4.88 17.40 -0.75
N GLN A 69 5.26 17.09 0.50
CA GLN A 69 4.33 16.52 1.48
C GLN A 69 3.16 17.46 1.79
N ASP A 70 3.41 18.77 1.87
CA ASP A 70 2.38 19.80 2.08
C ASP A 70 1.43 19.96 0.89
N GLN A 71 1.85 19.56 -0.31
CA GLN A 71 1.02 19.57 -1.52
C GLN A 71 0.09 18.35 -1.61
N VAL A 72 0.42 17.22 -0.98
CA VAL A 72 -0.39 15.99 -1.06
C VAL A 72 -1.86 16.24 -0.67
N PRO A 73 -2.19 16.89 0.46
CA PRO A 73 -3.59 17.13 0.82
C PRO A 73 -4.34 18.06 -0.14
N GLN A 74 -3.63 18.83 -0.97
CA GLN A 74 -4.21 19.76 -1.95
C GLN A 74 -4.61 19.08 -3.27
N VAL A 75 -4.15 17.84 -3.51
CA VAL A 75 -4.56 17.05 -4.67
C VAL A 75 -6.06 16.79 -4.59
N ARG A 76 -6.79 17.20 -5.63
CA ARG A 76 -8.24 17.07 -5.68
C ARG A 76 -8.67 15.61 -5.69
N MET A 77 -9.76 15.35 -5.00
CA MET A 77 -10.49 14.09 -5.08
C MET A 77 -11.96 14.40 -5.35
N ASP A 78 -12.42 14.03 -6.54
CA ASP A 78 -13.80 14.25 -6.94
C ASP A 78 -14.74 13.34 -6.14
N ALA A 79 -15.99 13.78 -5.96
CA ALA A 79 -16.99 13.06 -5.18
C ALA A 79 -17.18 11.61 -5.67
N SER A 80 -17.12 11.36 -6.97
CA SER A 80 -17.23 10.01 -7.55
C SER A 80 -16.09 9.07 -7.11
N VAL A 81 -14.88 9.60 -6.92
CA VAL A 81 -13.73 8.83 -6.42
C VAL A 81 -13.88 8.57 -4.92
N VAL A 82 -14.35 9.56 -4.16
CA VAL A 82 -14.65 9.39 -2.73
C VAL A 82 -15.74 8.33 -2.54
N ASP A 83 -16.82 8.40 -3.31
CA ASP A 83 -17.91 7.42 -3.27
C ASP A 83 -17.43 6.03 -3.65
N TYR A 84 -16.55 5.90 -4.66
CA TYR A 84 -15.92 4.62 -5.01
C TYR A 84 -15.09 4.05 -3.86
N ILE A 85 -14.29 4.88 -3.17
CA ILE A 85 -13.57 4.47 -1.96
C ILE A 85 -14.57 4.00 -0.90
N LEU A 86 -15.63 4.76 -0.63
CA LEU A 86 -16.63 4.41 0.37
C LEU A 86 -17.33 3.09 0.04
N ASP A 87 -17.70 2.87 -1.23
CA ASP A 87 -18.29 1.61 -1.70
C ASP A 87 -17.32 0.43 -1.45
N LEU A 88 -16.03 0.57 -1.76
CA LEU A 88 -15.02 -0.47 -1.47
C LEU A 88 -14.89 -0.75 0.03
N LEU A 89 -14.84 0.29 0.86
CA LEU A 89 -14.75 0.17 2.31
C LEU A 89 -15.99 -0.53 2.87
N ASP A 90 -17.19 -0.15 2.41
CA ASP A 90 -18.44 -0.76 2.85
C ASP A 90 -18.53 -2.24 2.46
N ASN A 91 -18.19 -2.58 1.20
CA ASN A 91 -18.13 -3.96 0.75
C ASN A 91 -17.13 -4.78 1.58
N SER A 92 -15.98 -4.21 1.98
CA SER A 92 -15.04 -4.90 2.87
C SER A 92 -15.60 -5.17 4.27
N ARG A 93 -16.46 -4.30 4.80
CA ARG A 93 -17.05 -4.44 6.14
C ARG A 93 -18.18 -5.45 6.18
N HIS A 94 -18.89 -5.60 5.06
CA HIS A 94 -20.01 -6.54 4.92
C HIS A 94 -19.63 -7.84 4.19
N HIS A 95 -18.37 -8.00 3.78
CA HIS A 95 -17.92 -9.17 3.05
C HIS A 95 -18.05 -10.44 3.90
N GLU A 96 -18.66 -11.49 3.35
CA GLU A 96 -18.92 -12.73 4.09
C GLU A 96 -17.64 -13.42 4.59
N GLN A 97 -16.53 -13.22 3.90
CA GLN A 97 -15.22 -13.82 4.22
C GLN A 97 -14.35 -12.98 5.16
N LEU A 98 -14.80 -11.80 5.62
CA LEU A 98 -14.06 -10.93 6.55
C LEU A 98 -14.77 -10.81 7.90
N HIS A 99 -14.05 -11.06 9.00
CA HIS A 99 -14.50 -10.73 10.36
C HIS A 99 -14.39 -9.23 10.63
N LEU A 100 -13.38 -8.58 10.04
CA LEU A 100 -13.15 -7.15 10.17
C LEU A 100 -12.79 -6.58 8.80
N GLY A 101 -13.60 -5.63 8.32
CA GLY A 101 -13.31 -4.86 7.12
C GLY A 101 -12.46 -3.61 7.40
N VAL A 102 -12.25 -2.81 6.36
CA VAL A 102 -11.37 -1.63 6.46
C VAL A 102 -12.01 -0.55 7.33
N SER A 103 -11.28 -0.13 8.36
CA SER A 103 -11.69 0.93 9.29
C SER A 103 -11.73 2.32 8.63
N PRO A 104 -12.39 3.33 9.25
CA PRO A 104 -12.29 4.72 8.79
C PRO A 104 -10.84 5.22 8.68
N ARG A 105 -9.95 4.77 9.57
CA ARG A 105 -8.52 5.08 9.51
C ARG A 105 -7.86 4.50 8.25
N GLY A 106 -8.23 3.29 7.85
CA GLY A 106 -7.79 2.69 6.59
C GLY A 106 -8.27 3.48 5.37
N GLY A 107 -9.49 4.03 5.40
CA GLY A 107 -10.01 4.92 4.36
C GLY A 107 -9.23 6.24 4.23
N ILE A 108 -8.90 6.88 5.36
CA ILE A 108 -8.03 8.08 5.38
C ILE A 108 -6.64 7.73 4.81
N ALA A 109 -6.05 6.62 5.26
CA ALA A 109 -4.75 6.16 4.77
C ALA A 109 -4.75 5.92 3.24
N LEU A 110 -5.80 5.29 2.72
CA LEU A 110 -5.96 5.05 1.28
C LEU A 110 -6.07 6.36 0.51
N THR A 111 -6.85 7.32 1.02
CA THR A 111 -7.05 8.64 0.42
C THR A 111 -5.72 9.39 0.33
N THR A 112 -4.95 9.45 1.42
CA THR A 112 -3.63 10.08 1.45
C THR A 112 -2.65 9.39 0.50
N ALA A 113 -2.67 8.05 0.43
CA ALA A 113 -1.82 7.31 -0.50
C ALA A 113 -2.17 7.63 -1.97
N CYS A 114 -3.47 7.72 -2.30
CA CYS A 114 -3.92 8.04 -3.66
C CYS A 114 -3.55 9.47 -4.07
N GLN A 115 -3.71 10.44 -3.17
CA GLN A 115 -3.29 11.82 -3.40
C GLN A 115 -1.77 11.92 -3.63
N ALA A 116 -0.97 11.24 -2.80
CA ALA A 116 0.49 11.20 -2.97
C ALA A 116 0.87 10.54 -4.30
N TRP A 117 0.19 9.47 -4.69
CA TRP A 117 0.42 8.76 -5.94
C TRP A 117 0.10 9.62 -7.16
N ALA A 118 -1.03 10.32 -7.16
CA ALA A 118 -1.38 11.27 -8.21
C ALA A 118 -0.33 12.38 -8.35
N LEU A 119 0.10 12.97 -7.23
CA LEU A 119 1.16 14.00 -7.21
C LEU A 119 2.47 13.48 -7.81
N LEU A 120 2.90 12.27 -7.43
CA LEU A 120 4.11 11.63 -7.97
C LEU A 120 4.01 11.33 -9.47
N HIS A 121 2.80 11.21 -10.00
CA HIS A 121 2.54 11.05 -11.44
C HIS A 121 2.28 12.40 -12.15
N GLY A 122 2.55 13.52 -11.48
CA GLY A 122 2.39 14.87 -12.05
C GLY A 122 0.94 15.30 -12.24
N ARG A 123 -0.01 14.69 -11.52
CA ARG A 123 -1.43 15.05 -11.54
C ARG A 123 -1.84 15.76 -10.25
N ASP A 124 -2.72 16.73 -10.38
CA ASP A 124 -3.34 17.46 -9.27
C ASP A 124 -4.74 16.91 -8.90
N TYR A 125 -5.12 15.75 -9.46
CA TYR A 125 -6.35 15.02 -9.13
C TYR A 125 -6.12 13.51 -9.09
N VAL A 126 -6.88 12.85 -8.21
CA VAL A 126 -6.91 11.38 -8.10
C VAL A 126 -7.85 10.78 -9.15
N VAL A 127 -7.46 9.65 -9.75
CA VAL A 127 -8.31 8.85 -10.62
C VAL A 127 -8.67 7.50 -9.96
N PRO A 128 -9.76 6.82 -10.37
CA PRO A 128 -10.13 5.52 -9.82
C PRO A 128 -9.04 4.44 -9.91
N ASP A 129 -8.17 4.51 -10.92
CA ASP A 129 -7.07 3.55 -11.07
C ASP A 129 -6.01 3.71 -9.96
N ASP A 130 -5.82 4.91 -9.40
CA ASP A 130 -4.96 5.12 -8.23
C ASP A 130 -5.48 4.33 -7.03
N VAL A 131 -6.80 4.40 -6.82
CA VAL A 131 -7.49 3.67 -5.75
C VAL A 131 -7.30 2.17 -5.94
N LYS A 132 -7.49 1.66 -7.16
CA LYS A 132 -7.30 0.23 -7.47
C LYS A 132 -5.87 -0.23 -7.19
N SER A 133 -4.87 0.55 -7.62
CA SER A 133 -3.46 0.21 -7.41
C SER A 133 -3.06 0.20 -5.93
N LEU A 134 -3.69 1.03 -5.10
CA LEU A 134 -3.30 1.22 -3.71
C LEU A 134 -4.21 0.49 -2.70
N PHE A 135 -5.39 0.03 -3.11
CA PHE A 135 -6.35 -0.61 -2.20
C PHE A 135 -5.73 -1.81 -1.47
N ILE A 136 -5.11 -2.74 -2.20
CA ILE A 136 -4.50 -3.92 -1.57
C ILE A 136 -3.27 -3.54 -0.71
N PRO A 137 -2.26 -2.80 -1.22
CA PRO A 137 -1.11 -2.40 -0.41
C PRO A 137 -1.44 -1.62 0.86
N VAL A 138 -2.54 -0.84 0.86
CA VAL A 138 -2.97 -0.04 2.02
C VAL A 138 -3.87 -0.82 2.98
N CYS A 139 -4.74 -1.70 2.46
CA CYS A 139 -5.85 -2.26 3.23
C CYS A 139 -5.70 -3.73 3.60
N ALA A 140 -4.89 -4.54 2.87
CA ALA A 140 -4.86 -5.99 3.09
C ALA A 140 -4.37 -6.40 4.49
N HIS A 141 -3.48 -5.61 5.09
CA HIS A 141 -3.01 -5.80 6.47
C HIS A 141 -3.89 -5.15 7.55
N ARG A 142 -5.03 -4.56 7.17
CA ARG A 142 -5.98 -3.87 8.05
C ARG A 142 -7.32 -4.61 8.19
N VAL A 143 -7.45 -5.77 7.56
CA VAL A 143 -8.66 -6.60 7.56
C VAL A 143 -8.36 -7.98 8.13
N ILE A 144 -9.39 -8.64 8.67
CA ILE A 144 -9.26 -9.97 9.29
C ILE A 144 -10.17 -10.94 8.56
N SER A 145 -9.61 -12.05 8.06
CA SER A 145 -10.38 -13.11 7.40
C SER A 145 -11.19 -13.94 8.40
N LYS A 146 -12.34 -14.48 7.96
CA LYS A 146 -13.10 -15.49 8.72
C LYS A 146 -12.51 -16.89 8.69
N SER A 147 -11.61 -17.17 7.75
CA SER A 147 -11.00 -18.49 7.64
C SER A 147 -10.17 -18.81 8.88
N PHE A 148 -10.44 -19.96 9.50
CA PHE A 148 -9.70 -20.47 10.67
C PHE A 148 -8.25 -20.86 10.35
N MET A 149 -7.86 -20.83 9.07
CA MET A 149 -6.49 -21.12 8.66
C MET A 149 -5.65 -19.84 8.74
N HIS A 150 -5.02 -19.66 9.91
CA HIS A 150 -4.07 -18.60 10.28
C HIS A 150 -4.63 -17.17 10.37
N ASN A 151 -4.71 -16.66 11.60
CA ASN A 151 -4.70 -15.22 11.85
C ASN A 151 -3.52 -14.60 11.09
N GLY A 152 -3.80 -13.65 10.18
CA GLY A 152 -2.77 -12.85 9.53
C GLY A 152 -2.23 -13.36 8.19
N ASP A 153 -2.90 -14.30 7.50
CA ASP A 153 -2.56 -14.57 6.08
C ASP A 153 -3.04 -13.41 5.21
N VAL A 154 -2.15 -12.43 5.01
CA VAL A 154 -2.42 -11.27 4.18
C VAL A 154 -2.62 -11.64 2.70
N ASP A 155 -2.13 -12.79 2.24
CA ASP A 155 -2.38 -13.23 0.87
C ASP A 155 -3.84 -13.68 0.72
N ALA A 156 -4.40 -14.31 1.75
CA ALA A 156 -5.83 -14.61 1.79
C ALA A 156 -6.68 -13.34 1.82
N THR A 157 -6.35 -12.36 2.66
CA THR A 157 -7.11 -11.10 2.70
C THR A 157 -6.95 -10.28 1.42
N ALA A 158 -5.76 -10.26 0.81
CA ALA A 158 -5.52 -9.62 -0.48
C ALA A 158 -6.40 -10.21 -1.58
N ARG A 159 -6.60 -11.53 -1.62
CA ARG A 159 -7.53 -12.18 -2.56
C ARG A 159 -8.97 -11.71 -2.37
N VAL A 160 -9.42 -11.61 -1.13
CA VAL A 160 -10.77 -11.10 -0.83
C VAL A 160 -10.92 -9.64 -1.26
N LEU A 161 -9.93 -8.80 -0.97
CA LEU A 161 -9.95 -7.41 -1.41
C LEU A 161 -9.88 -7.27 -2.94
N GLN A 162 -9.17 -8.17 -3.63
CA GLN A 162 -9.17 -8.22 -5.09
C GLN A 162 -10.58 -8.54 -5.63
N GLN A 163 -11.29 -9.50 -5.04
CA GLN A 163 -12.67 -9.80 -5.43
C GLN A 163 -13.61 -8.60 -5.25
N ILE A 164 -13.41 -7.83 -4.17
CA ILE A 164 -14.15 -6.58 -3.95
C ILE A 164 -13.82 -5.55 -5.06
N LEU A 165 -12.55 -5.39 -5.44
CA LEU A 165 -12.16 -4.49 -6.54
C LEU A 165 -12.77 -4.89 -7.88
N ASP A 166 -12.89 -6.20 -8.13
CA ASP A 166 -13.41 -6.73 -9.38
C ASP A 166 -14.96 -6.62 -9.47
N THR A 167 -15.64 -6.54 -8.32
CA THR A 167 -17.12 -6.52 -8.25
C THR A 167 -17.69 -5.11 -8.08
N VAL A 168 -17.00 -4.22 -7.38
CA VAL A 168 -17.48 -2.85 -7.14
C VAL A 168 -17.24 -1.99 -8.39
N PRO A 169 -18.30 -1.51 -9.07
CA PRO A 169 -18.15 -0.72 -10.28
C PRO A 169 -17.70 0.71 -9.94
N ILE A 170 -16.90 1.29 -10.84
CA ILE A 170 -16.62 2.73 -10.82
C ILE A 170 -17.87 3.45 -11.35
N ARG A 171 -18.53 4.25 -10.51
CA ARG A 171 -19.62 5.12 -10.95
C ARG A 171 -19.03 6.27 -11.79
N ARG A 172 -19.62 6.53 -12.96
CA ARG A 172 -19.25 7.64 -13.86
C ARG A 172 -19.89 8.94 -13.42
#